data_AF-A0A6I3M8F1-F1
#
_entry.id   AF-A0A6I3M8F1-F1
#
_cell.length_a   1.000
_cell.length_b   1.000
_cell.length_c   1.000
_cell.angle_alpha   90.00
_cell.angle_beta   90.00
_cell.angle_gamma   90.00
#
_symmetry.space_group_name_H-M   'P 1'
#
loop_
_entity.id
_entity.type
_entity.pdbx_description
1 polymer ?
#
loop_
_entity_poly.entity_id
_entity_poly.type
_entity_poly.pdbx_seq_one_letter_code
_entity_poly.pdbx_strand_id
1 'polypeptide(L)'
;MEVAIERAVDAEQVRIWAGLQGFVSLAALIALALFFLLATPFSTPQSRWSWLGPVNDWLAVIGAVPWIVAMVLLARYVAAGPWMWALTVAACVGAAAIAIVTLFMLAGVAGLQLQAIVSLGATVVAFAWAAFAGSLAQDAGLVPGWIATLAVAMVVALVVGGILGVVGYATGAGSSVQATLYVVAGVVGGLAWLAFPVWWIGVASTLR
;
A
#
# COMPACT_ATOMS: atom_id res chain seq x y z
N MET A 1 7.52 -36.09 -7.17
CA MET A 1 6.10 -35.98 -6.78
C MET A 1 5.96 -35.09 -5.55
N GLU A 2 6.69 -35.37 -4.47
CA GLU A 2 6.69 -34.57 -3.23
C GLU A 2 7.03 -33.09 -3.43
N VAL A 3 8.10 -32.78 -4.18
CA VAL A 3 8.50 -31.38 -4.50
C VAL A 3 7.43 -30.60 -5.27
N ALA A 4 6.65 -31.28 -6.12
CA ALA A 4 5.57 -30.63 -6.88
C ALA A 4 4.36 -30.32 -6.00
N ILE A 5 4.08 -31.19 -5.02
CA ILE A 5 3.01 -31.00 -4.03
C ILE A 5 3.39 -29.85 -3.09
N GLU A 6 4.63 -29.82 -2.59
CA GLU A 6 5.13 -28.76 -1.71
C GLU A 6 5.05 -27.38 -2.38
N ARG A 7 5.49 -27.26 -3.64
CA ARG A 7 5.35 -26.02 -4.40
C ARG A 7 3.91 -25.59 -4.64
N ALA A 8 3.00 -26.53 -4.85
CA ALA A 8 1.58 -26.21 -5.05
C ALA A 8 0.94 -25.67 -3.76
N VAL A 9 1.27 -26.27 -2.61
CA VAL A 9 0.82 -25.81 -1.29
C VAL A 9 1.38 -24.41 -0.99
N ASP A 10 2.67 -24.19 -1.25
CA ASP A 10 3.29 -22.88 -1.04
C ASP A 10 2.66 -21.80 -1.93
N ALA A 11 2.39 -22.11 -3.20
CA ALA A 11 1.71 -21.20 -4.12
C ALA A 11 0.30 -20.85 -3.61
N GLU A 12 -0.47 -21.84 -3.16
CA GLU A 12 -1.81 -21.63 -2.63
C GLU A 12 -1.80 -20.74 -1.38
N GLN A 13 -0.86 -20.95 -0.46
CA GLN A 13 -0.69 -20.09 0.71
C GLN A 13 -0.41 -18.64 0.30
N VAL A 14 0.51 -18.41 -0.64
CA VAL A 14 0.78 -17.07 -1.16
C VAL A 14 -0.49 -16.45 -1.73
N ARG A 15 -1.27 -17.20 -2.52
CA ARG A 15 -2.51 -16.70 -3.14
C ARG A 15 -3.56 -16.30 -2.12
N ILE A 16 -3.76 -17.10 -1.07
CA ILE A 16 -4.73 -16.81 0.00
C ILE A 16 -4.34 -15.52 0.74
N TRP A 17 -3.09 -15.42 1.19
CA TRP A 17 -2.63 -14.27 1.96
C TRP A 17 -2.53 -12.99 1.11
N ALA A 18 -2.09 -13.10 -0.14
CA ALA A 18 -2.13 -12.01 -1.11
C ALA A 18 -3.57 -11.54 -1.35
N GLY A 19 -4.51 -12.46 -1.53
CA GLY A 19 -5.92 -12.15 -1.75
C GLY A 19 -6.51 -11.41 -0.54
N LEU A 20 -6.29 -11.95 0.67
CA LEU A 20 -6.75 -11.34 1.91
C LEU A 20 -6.18 -9.92 2.09
N GLN A 21 -4.88 -9.73 1.83
CA GLN A 21 -4.26 -8.42 1.91
C GLN A 21 -4.87 -7.44 0.89
N GLY A 22 -5.07 -7.89 -0.34
CA GLY A 22 -5.71 -7.11 -1.39
C GLY A 22 -7.13 -6.66 -1.02
N PHE A 23 -7.95 -7.57 -0.48
CA PHE A 23 -9.32 -7.27 -0.06
C PHE A 23 -9.38 -6.33 1.14
N VAL A 24 -8.57 -6.57 2.18
CA VAL A 24 -8.56 -5.70 3.37
C VAL A 24 -8.08 -4.29 3.00
N SER A 25 -7.05 -4.18 2.17
CA SER A 25 -6.56 -2.89 1.66
C SER A 25 -7.60 -2.16 0.82
N LEU A 26 -8.32 -2.89 -0.04
CA LEU A 26 -9.40 -2.33 -0.85
C LEU A 26 -10.57 -1.84 0.02
N ALA A 27 -10.97 -2.63 1.02
CA ALA A 27 -12.02 -2.25 1.96
C ALA A 27 -11.61 -1.00 2.75
N ALA A 28 -10.35 -0.91 3.18
CA ALA A 28 -9.81 0.27 3.84
C ALA A 28 -9.93 1.50 2.93
N LEU A 29 -9.49 1.39 1.67
CA LEU A 29 -9.56 2.50 0.70
C LEU A 29 -11.00 2.93 0.40
N ILE A 30 -11.94 2.00 0.30
CA ILE A 30 -13.37 2.30 0.13
C ILE A 30 -13.87 3.08 1.36
N ALA A 31 -13.56 2.63 2.58
CA ALA A 31 -13.94 3.34 3.79
C ALA A 31 -13.36 4.76 3.83
N LEU A 32 -12.09 4.94 3.42
CA LEU A 32 -11.44 6.25 3.34
C LEU A 32 -12.09 7.17 2.31
N ALA A 33 -12.38 6.66 1.12
CA ALA A 33 -13.04 7.41 0.05
C ALA A 33 -14.44 7.85 0.50
N LEU A 34 -15.22 6.95 1.10
CA LEU A 34 -16.54 7.26 1.63
C LEU A 34 -16.46 8.24 2.81
N PHE A 35 -15.43 8.17 3.65
CA PHE A 35 -15.19 9.14 4.71
C PHE A 35 -15.03 10.56 4.13
N PHE A 36 -14.14 10.76 3.15
CA PHE A 36 -13.98 12.08 2.54
C PHE A 36 -15.22 12.54 1.77
N LEU A 37 -15.92 11.63 1.11
CA LEU A 37 -17.11 11.95 0.30
C LEU A 37 -18.35 12.27 1.15
N LEU A 38 -18.57 11.54 2.24
CA LEU A 38 -19.81 11.59 3.03
C LEU A 38 -19.65 12.25 4.40
N ALA A 39 -18.47 12.14 5.02
CA ALA A 39 -18.24 12.66 6.36
C ALA A 39 -17.82 14.12 6.38
N THR A 40 -17.37 14.65 5.23
CA THR A 40 -16.86 16.03 5.10
C THR A 40 -16.00 16.42 6.30
N PRO A 41 -14.85 15.74 6.52
CA PRO A 41 -14.15 15.76 7.81
C PRO A 41 -13.71 17.14 8.31
N PHE A 42 -13.67 18.11 7.41
CA PHE A 42 -13.31 19.51 7.69
C PHE A 42 -14.51 20.43 7.93
N SER A 43 -15.74 19.91 7.93
CA SER A 43 -16.95 20.68 8.21
C SER A 43 -17.37 20.58 9.68
N THR A 44 -17.92 21.66 10.21
CA THR A 44 -18.63 21.69 11.49
C THR A 44 -20.11 22.03 11.26
N PRO A 45 -21.08 21.27 11.81
CA PRO A 45 -20.93 20.12 12.70
C PRO A 45 -20.42 18.85 11.98
N GLN A 46 -19.90 17.89 12.78
CA GLN A 46 -19.42 16.61 12.28
C GLN A 46 -20.57 15.75 11.73
N SER A 47 -20.33 15.13 10.57
CA SER A 47 -21.32 14.31 9.86
C SER A 47 -21.59 12.99 10.60
N ARG A 48 -22.78 12.41 10.39
CA ARG A 48 -23.11 11.06 10.88
C ARG A 48 -22.18 9.97 10.33
N TRP A 49 -21.41 10.27 9.30
CA TRP A 49 -20.50 9.35 8.63
C TRP A 49 -19.05 9.45 9.12
N SER A 50 -18.76 10.28 10.13
CA SER A 50 -17.39 10.45 10.65
C SER A 50 -16.77 9.18 11.25
N TRP A 51 -17.59 8.16 11.53
CA TRP A 51 -17.11 6.83 11.97
C TRP A 51 -16.37 6.04 10.87
N LEU A 52 -16.49 6.43 9.59
CA LEU A 52 -15.78 5.79 8.49
C LEU A 52 -14.26 5.98 8.56
N GLY A 53 -13.80 7.09 9.16
CA GLY A 53 -12.37 7.33 9.42
C GLY A 53 -11.78 6.26 10.35
N PRO A 54 -12.29 6.12 11.58
CA PRO A 54 -11.88 5.04 12.48
C PRO A 54 -12.01 3.63 11.88
N VAL A 55 -12.99 3.37 11.00
CA VAL A 55 -13.09 2.08 10.31
C VAL A 55 -11.93 1.86 9.33
N ASN A 56 -11.54 2.87 8.56
CA ASN A 56 -10.34 2.80 7.72
C ASN A 56 -9.10 2.50 8.57
N ASP A 57 -8.93 3.19 9.71
CA ASP A 57 -7.80 2.99 10.62
C ASP A 57 -7.75 1.55 11.16
N TRP A 58 -8.88 1.01 11.62
CA TRP A 58 -8.95 -0.38 12.09
C TRP A 58 -8.67 -1.40 10.99
N LEU A 59 -9.16 -1.16 9.76
CA LEU A 59 -8.84 -2.03 8.62
C LEU A 59 -7.35 -1.99 8.28
N ALA A 60 -6.68 -0.84 8.41
CA ALA A 60 -5.24 -0.75 8.23
C ALA A 60 -4.47 -1.53 9.31
N VAL A 61 -4.92 -1.48 10.58
CA VAL A 61 -4.32 -2.25 11.68
C VAL A 61 -4.50 -3.75 11.46
N ILE A 62 -5.73 -4.19 11.16
CA ILE A 62 -6.04 -5.61 10.90
C ILE A 62 -5.29 -6.09 9.65
N GLY A 63 -5.20 -5.25 8.63
CA GLY A 63 -4.51 -5.52 7.36
C GLY A 63 -2.99 -5.68 7.49
N ALA A 64 -2.37 -5.22 8.57
CA ALA A 64 -0.93 -5.36 8.75
C ALA A 64 -0.48 -6.83 8.81
N VAL A 65 -1.28 -7.71 9.43
CA VAL A 65 -0.97 -9.14 9.52
C VAL A 65 -0.96 -9.81 8.14
N PRO A 66 -2.06 -9.79 7.35
CA PRO A 66 -2.05 -10.41 6.03
C PRO A 66 -1.02 -9.76 5.11
N TRP A 67 -0.75 -8.46 5.25
CA TRP A 67 0.32 -7.79 4.52
C TRP A 67 1.70 -8.42 4.78
N ILE A 68 2.08 -8.52 6.06
CA ILE A 68 3.37 -9.07 6.47
C ILE A 68 3.50 -10.52 6.02
N VAL A 69 2.47 -11.34 6.26
CA VAL A 69 2.49 -12.76 5.89
C VAL A 69 2.61 -12.93 4.38
N ALA A 70 1.82 -12.19 3.59
CA ALA A 70 1.87 -12.26 2.14
C ALA A 70 3.25 -11.85 1.58
N MET A 71 3.88 -10.81 2.16
CA MET A 71 5.23 -10.38 1.77
C MET A 71 6.27 -11.46 2.04
N VAL A 72 6.26 -12.05 3.23
CA VAL A 72 7.22 -13.10 3.60
C VAL A 72 7.03 -14.34 2.73
N LEU A 73 5.78 -14.77 2.52
CA LEU A 73 5.49 -15.94 1.68
C LEU A 73 5.90 -15.71 0.23
N LEU A 74 5.61 -14.54 -0.35
CA LEU A 74 6.02 -14.24 -1.72
C LEU A 74 7.55 -14.16 -1.84
N ALA A 75 8.24 -13.53 -0.88
CA ALA A 75 9.70 -13.46 -0.86
C ALA A 75 10.35 -14.85 -0.82
N ARG A 76 9.80 -15.75 0.01
CA ARG A 76 10.22 -17.15 0.09
C ARG A 76 9.96 -17.89 -1.21
N TYR A 77 8.77 -17.71 -1.78
CA TYR A 77 8.33 -18.43 -2.97
C TYR A 77 9.17 -18.10 -4.20
N VAL A 78 9.55 -16.82 -4.35
CA VAL A 78 10.44 -16.36 -5.43
C VAL A 78 11.91 -16.74 -5.17
N ALA A 79 12.24 -17.30 -3.99
CA ALA A 79 13.56 -17.82 -3.61
C ALA A 79 14.71 -16.82 -3.82
N ALA A 80 14.44 -15.54 -3.55
CA ALA A 80 15.31 -14.46 -3.96
C ALA A 80 16.48 -14.20 -2.97
N GLY A 81 17.55 -13.61 -3.50
CA GLY A 81 18.79 -13.30 -2.78
C GLY A 81 18.64 -12.30 -1.62
N PRO A 82 19.75 -11.93 -0.95
CA PRO A 82 19.74 -11.16 0.29
C PRO A 82 19.02 -9.81 0.19
N TRP A 83 19.05 -9.17 -0.99
CA TRP A 83 18.37 -7.89 -1.22
C TRP A 83 16.85 -7.99 -1.14
N MET A 84 16.25 -9.07 -1.65
CA MET A 84 14.79 -9.26 -1.53
C MET A 84 14.39 -9.40 -0.06
N TRP A 85 15.18 -10.14 0.71
CA TRP A 85 14.93 -10.30 2.15
C TRP A 85 15.12 -8.99 2.92
N ALA A 86 16.15 -8.22 2.62
CA ALA A 86 16.35 -6.90 3.23
C ALA A 86 15.14 -5.97 2.99
N LEU A 87 14.66 -5.91 1.74
CA LEU A 87 13.46 -5.14 1.39
C LEU A 87 12.20 -5.70 2.05
N THR A 88 12.07 -7.03 2.13
CA THR A 88 10.92 -7.70 2.77
C THR A 88 10.86 -7.34 4.25
N VAL A 89 11.98 -7.45 4.97
CA VAL A 89 12.07 -7.07 6.38
C VAL A 89 11.75 -5.59 6.56
N ALA A 90 12.32 -4.71 5.73
CA ALA A 90 12.04 -3.28 5.80
C ALA A 90 10.56 -2.98 5.57
N ALA A 91 9.92 -3.64 4.61
CA ALA A 91 8.50 -3.46 4.32
C ALA A 91 7.61 -4.01 5.46
N CYS A 92 7.96 -5.16 6.04
CA CYS A 92 7.26 -5.72 7.20
C CYS A 92 7.35 -4.81 8.42
N VAL A 93 8.53 -4.24 8.69
CA VAL A 93 8.72 -3.24 9.75
C VAL A 93 7.88 -2.00 9.46
N GLY A 94 7.83 -1.54 8.21
CA GLY A 94 6.96 -0.44 7.78
C GLY A 94 5.48 -0.72 8.04
N ALA A 95 4.98 -1.89 7.66
CA ALA A 95 3.60 -2.31 7.91
C ALA A 95 3.27 -2.36 9.40
N ALA A 96 4.16 -2.93 10.22
CA ALA A 96 4.01 -2.96 11.67
C ALA A 96 4.04 -1.54 12.28
N ALA A 97 4.93 -0.67 11.81
CA ALA A 97 5.03 0.71 12.26
C ALA A 97 3.76 1.50 11.96
N ILE A 98 3.19 1.34 10.76
CA ILE A 98 1.87 1.93 10.42
C ILE A 98 0.82 1.47 11.43
N ALA A 99 0.69 0.16 11.65
CA ALA A 99 -0.32 -0.38 12.56
C ALA A 99 -0.18 0.16 13.99
N ILE A 100 1.05 0.20 14.52
CA ILE A 100 1.34 0.70 15.87
C ILE A 100 1.00 2.19 15.98
N VAL A 101 1.41 3.01 15.00
CA VAL A 101 1.15 4.45 15.02
C VAL A 101 -0.35 4.74 14.86
N THR A 102 -1.05 3.97 14.03
CA THR A 102 -2.51 4.06 13.90
C THR A 102 -3.21 3.69 15.22
N LEU A 103 -2.74 2.66 15.94
CA LEU A 103 -3.26 2.34 17.29
C LEU A 103 -3.02 3.49 18.28
N PHE A 104 -1.84 4.11 18.27
CA PHE A 104 -1.58 5.28 19.11
C PHE A 104 -2.43 6.48 18.73
N MET A 105 -2.74 6.65 17.44
CA MET A 105 -3.65 7.71 16.99
C MET A 105 -5.08 7.44 17.47
N LEU A 106 -5.57 6.21 17.34
CA LEU A 106 -6.89 5.81 17.85
C LEU A 106 -7.00 5.94 19.37
N ALA A 107 -5.89 5.78 20.10
CA ALA A 107 -5.80 6.01 21.54
C ALA A 107 -5.65 7.51 21.92
N GLY A 108 -5.56 8.42 20.96
CA GLY A 108 -5.36 9.86 21.21
C GLY A 108 -3.96 10.25 21.66
N VAL A 109 -2.97 9.36 21.51
CA VAL A 109 -1.56 9.57 21.92
C VAL A 109 -0.71 10.11 20.77
N ALA A 110 -1.03 9.77 19.53
CA ALA A 110 -0.35 10.24 18.33
C ALA A 110 -1.27 11.10 17.45
N GLY A 111 -0.68 12.04 16.71
CA GLY A 111 -1.41 12.88 15.75
C GLY A 111 -1.28 12.38 14.30
N LEU A 112 -2.17 12.87 13.44
CA LEU A 112 -2.20 12.59 12.00
C LEU A 112 -0.87 12.90 11.30
N GLN A 113 -0.12 13.90 11.77
CA GLN A 113 1.18 14.25 11.19
C GLN A 113 2.20 13.13 11.34
N LEU A 114 2.27 12.48 12.51
CA LEU A 114 3.17 11.35 12.74
C LEU A 114 2.74 10.15 11.88
N GLN A 115 1.44 9.87 11.81
CA GLN A 115 0.89 8.81 10.96
C GLN A 115 1.27 9.06 9.50
N ALA A 116 1.09 10.28 8.98
CA ALA A 116 1.42 10.62 7.60
C ALA A 116 2.90 10.41 7.27
N ILE A 117 3.82 10.82 8.16
CA ILE A 117 5.27 10.63 7.95
C ILE A 117 5.62 9.14 7.91
N VAL A 118 5.12 8.37 8.87
CA VAL A 118 5.40 6.93 8.97
C VAL A 118 4.79 6.17 7.80
N SER A 119 3.53 6.46 7.45
CA SER A 119 2.86 5.87 6.30
C SER A 119 3.58 6.20 5.00
N LEU A 120 4.00 7.45 4.77
CA LEU A 120 4.72 7.81 3.55
C LEU A 120 6.02 7.02 3.40
N GLY A 121 6.83 6.94 4.47
CA GLY A 121 8.08 6.17 4.45
C GLY A 121 7.85 4.68 4.19
N ALA A 122 6.88 4.09 4.88
CA ALA A 122 6.52 2.68 4.68
C ALA A 122 5.94 2.41 3.28
N THR A 123 5.16 3.32 2.71
CA THR A 123 4.63 3.22 1.33
C THR A 123 5.75 3.22 0.30
N VAL A 124 6.76 4.08 0.44
CA VAL A 124 7.94 4.09 -0.45
C VAL A 124 8.62 2.72 -0.45
N VAL A 125 8.87 2.17 0.74
CA VAL A 125 9.51 0.86 0.90
C VAL A 125 8.64 -0.26 0.33
N ALA A 126 7.33 -0.23 0.59
CA ALA A 126 6.39 -1.22 0.10
C ALA A 126 6.27 -1.24 -1.43
N PHE A 127 6.26 -0.06 -2.07
CA PHE A 127 6.19 0.02 -3.53
C PHE A 127 7.50 -0.40 -4.18
N ALA A 128 8.64 0.00 -3.62
CA ALA A 128 9.94 -0.48 -4.06
C ALA A 128 10.05 -2.00 -3.94
N TRP A 129 9.58 -2.55 -2.80
CA TRP A 129 9.50 -3.99 -2.59
C TRP A 129 8.59 -4.67 -3.62
N ALA A 130 7.39 -4.14 -3.86
CA ALA A 130 6.44 -4.73 -4.83
C ALA A 130 7.00 -4.71 -6.25
N ALA A 131 7.71 -3.65 -6.64
CA ALA A 131 8.37 -3.56 -7.96
C ALA A 131 9.49 -4.60 -8.08
N PHE A 132 10.31 -4.74 -7.05
CA PHE A 132 11.39 -5.74 -7.02
C PHE A 132 10.83 -7.18 -7.03
N ALA A 133 9.87 -7.47 -6.15
CA ALA A 133 9.21 -8.77 -6.04
C ALA A 133 8.48 -9.15 -7.33
N GLY A 134 7.71 -8.21 -7.90
CA GLY A 134 6.97 -8.40 -9.14
C GLY A 134 7.89 -8.68 -10.33
N SER A 135 9.03 -8.00 -10.41
CA SER A 135 10.02 -8.21 -11.47
C SER A 135 10.67 -9.60 -11.34
N LEU A 136 11.12 -9.97 -10.14
CA LEU A 136 11.69 -11.30 -9.90
C LEU A 136 10.68 -12.43 -10.15
N ALA A 137 9.43 -12.25 -9.74
CA ALA A 137 8.37 -13.22 -9.99
C ALA A 137 8.04 -13.33 -11.49
N GLN A 138 8.10 -12.22 -12.24
CA GLN A 138 7.94 -12.23 -13.69
C GLN A 138 9.11 -12.97 -14.37
N ASP A 139 10.35 -12.65 -14.00
CA ASP A 139 11.54 -13.27 -14.58
C ASP A 139 11.57 -14.78 -14.33
N ALA A 140 11.05 -15.22 -13.17
CA ALA A 140 10.86 -16.62 -12.83
C ALA A 140 9.63 -17.27 -13.50
N GLY A 141 8.84 -16.53 -14.28
CA GLY A 141 7.64 -17.02 -14.97
C GLY A 141 6.45 -17.35 -14.05
N LEU A 142 6.46 -16.87 -12.81
CA LEU A 142 5.46 -17.14 -11.78
C LEU A 142 4.21 -16.25 -11.91
N VAL A 143 4.38 -15.05 -12.47
CA VAL A 143 3.30 -14.07 -12.68
C VAL A 143 3.40 -13.44 -14.07
N PRO A 144 2.29 -12.94 -14.65
CA PRO A 144 2.30 -12.23 -15.93
C PRO A 144 2.95 -10.84 -15.81
N GLY A 145 3.53 -10.34 -16.90
CA GLY A 145 4.31 -9.09 -16.89
C GLY A 145 3.52 -7.81 -16.55
N TRP A 146 2.19 -7.84 -16.62
CA TRP A 146 1.39 -6.70 -16.17
C TRP A 146 1.49 -6.47 -14.65
N ILE A 147 1.76 -7.53 -13.86
CA ILE A 147 1.94 -7.43 -12.40
C ILE A 147 3.18 -6.61 -12.06
N ALA A 148 4.31 -6.91 -12.70
CA ALA A 148 5.54 -6.14 -12.52
C ALA A 148 5.38 -4.71 -13.06
N THR A 149 4.77 -4.55 -14.24
CA THR A 149 4.50 -3.24 -14.86
C THR A 149 3.65 -2.36 -13.93
N LEU A 150 2.59 -2.92 -13.35
CA LEU A 150 1.75 -2.21 -12.38
C LEU A 150 2.56 -1.79 -11.17
N ALA A 151 3.41 -2.65 -10.63
CA ALA A 151 4.23 -2.31 -9.47
C ALA A 151 5.22 -1.16 -9.75
N VAL A 152 5.88 -1.20 -10.91
CA VAL A 152 6.75 -0.11 -11.36
C VAL A 152 5.96 1.18 -11.55
N ALA A 153 4.75 1.11 -12.13
CA ALA A 153 3.88 2.26 -12.29
C ALA A 153 3.49 2.90 -10.95
N MET A 154 3.28 2.13 -9.87
CA MET A 154 3.05 2.67 -8.53
C MET A 154 4.24 3.49 -8.03
N VAL A 155 5.47 2.98 -8.21
CA VAL A 155 6.69 3.70 -7.83
C VAL A 155 6.83 4.99 -8.63
N VAL A 156 6.64 4.93 -9.95
CA VAL A 156 6.71 6.09 -10.83
C VAL A 156 5.67 7.13 -10.44
N ALA A 157 4.42 6.71 -10.20
CA ALA A 157 3.35 7.60 -9.78
C ALA A 157 3.64 8.25 -8.42
N LEU A 158 4.21 7.51 -7.46
CA LEU A 158 4.63 8.07 -6.17
C LEU A 158 5.75 9.11 -6.35
N VAL A 159 6.75 8.83 -7.19
CA VAL A 159 7.85 9.76 -7.49
C VAL A 159 7.32 11.03 -8.17
N VAL A 160 6.49 10.87 -9.20
CA VAL A 160 5.89 12.00 -9.93
C VAL A 160 5.02 12.84 -8.98
N GLY A 161 4.16 12.20 -8.18
CA GLY A 161 3.35 12.88 -7.17
C GLY A 161 4.20 13.65 -6.16
N GLY A 162 5.29 13.03 -5.68
CA GLY A 162 6.25 13.68 -4.78
C GLY A 162 6.92 14.90 -5.39
N ILE A 163 7.41 14.78 -6.64
CA ILE A 163 8.02 15.90 -7.38
C ILE A 163 7.01 17.04 -7.54
N LEU A 164 5.79 16.74 -7.99
CA LEU A 164 4.74 17.75 -8.15
C LEU A 164 4.39 18.43 -6.82
N GLY A 165 4.37 17.68 -5.72
CA GLY A 165 4.17 18.23 -4.37
C GLY A 165 5.30 19.17 -3.94
N VAL A 166 6.56 18.79 -4.18
CA VAL A 166 7.74 19.63 -3.88
C VAL A 166 7.74 20.90 -4.72
N VAL A 167 7.46 20.79 -6.02
CA VAL A 167 7.35 21.94 -6.92
C VAL A 167 6.21 22.85 -6.46
N GLY A 168 5.05 22.29 -6.11
CA GLY A 168 3.91 23.04 -5.57
C GLY A 168 4.24 23.78 -4.28
N TYR A 169 5.03 23.17 -3.39
CA TYR A 169 5.52 23.84 -2.18
C TYR A 169 6.47 25.00 -2.49
N ALA A 170 7.32 24.85 -3.51
CA ALA A 170 8.22 25.91 -3.96
C ALA A 170 7.50 27.06 -4.69
N THR A 171 6.29 26.82 -5.23
CA THR A 171 5.46 27.90 -5.80
C THR A 171 4.83 28.75 -4.70
N GLY A 172 4.76 30.07 -4.93
CA GLY A 172 4.28 31.04 -3.94
C GLY A 172 2.90 30.68 -3.36
N ALA A 173 2.78 30.83 -2.04
CA ALA A 173 1.60 30.45 -1.28
C ALA A 173 0.33 31.16 -1.78
N GLY A 174 -0.76 30.41 -1.94
CA GLY A 174 -2.06 30.93 -2.36
C GLY A 174 -2.20 31.13 -3.88
N SER A 175 -1.20 30.75 -4.68
CA SER A 175 -1.30 30.79 -6.14
C SER A 175 -2.17 29.66 -6.70
N SER A 176 -2.84 29.90 -7.83
CA SER A 176 -3.60 28.86 -8.56
C SER A 176 -2.70 27.72 -9.05
N VAL A 177 -1.43 28.01 -9.34
CA VAL A 177 -0.41 27.02 -9.73
C VAL A 177 -0.12 26.07 -8.58
N GLN A 178 0.08 26.58 -7.36
CA GLN A 178 0.28 25.76 -6.16
C GLN A 178 -0.89 24.78 -5.95
N ALA A 179 -2.12 25.30 -5.99
CA ALA A 179 -3.32 24.49 -5.81
C ALA A 179 -3.43 23.41 -6.90
N THR A 180 -3.18 23.76 -8.16
CA THR A 180 -3.19 22.82 -9.29
C THR A 180 -2.16 21.71 -9.10
N LEU A 181 -0.93 22.06 -8.74
CA LEU A 181 0.14 21.08 -8.52
C LEU A 181 -0.18 20.12 -7.38
N TYR A 182 -0.76 20.60 -6.27
CA TYR A 182 -1.19 19.73 -5.18
C TYR A 182 -2.35 18.81 -5.56
N VAL A 183 -3.33 19.30 -6.33
CA VAL A 183 -4.43 18.44 -6.82
C VAL A 183 -3.88 17.35 -7.73
N VAL A 184 -3.03 17.70 -8.70
CA VAL A 184 -2.44 16.71 -9.62
C VAL A 184 -1.54 15.73 -8.86
N ALA A 185 -0.72 16.21 -7.91
CA ALA A 185 0.08 15.35 -7.04
C ALA A 185 -0.79 14.36 -6.25
N GLY A 186 -1.90 14.84 -5.68
CA GLY A 186 -2.87 14.02 -4.96
C GLY A 186 -3.55 12.98 -5.84
N VAL A 187 -3.94 13.34 -7.07
CA VAL A 187 -4.54 12.40 -8.03
C VAL A 187 -3.53 11.33 -8.45
N VAL A 188 -2.35 11.73 -8.89
CA VAL A 188 -1.31 10.80 -9.36
C VAL A 188 -0.85 9.89 -8.22
N GLY A 189 -0.56 10.46 -7.04
CA GLY A 189 -0.23 9.68 -5.85
C GLY A 189 -1.36 8.77 -5.41
N GLY A 190 -2.61 9.26 -5.42
CA GLY A 190 -3.80 8.49 -5.06
C GLY A 190 -4.02 7.28 -5.97
N LEU A 191 -3.72 7.38 -7.27
CA LEU A 191 -3.77 6.24 -8.19
C LEU A 191 -2.78 5.14 -7.80
N ALA A 192 -1.58 5.49 -7.32
CA ALA A 192 -0.62 4.51 -6.83
C ALA A 192 -1.16 3.74 -5.60
N TRP A 193 -1.85 4.46 -4.71
CA TRP A 193 -2.51 3.86 -3.55
C TRP A 193 -3.64 2.91 -3.94
N LEU A 194 -4.43 3.26 -4.95
CA LEU A 194 -5.49 2.38 -5.50
C LEU A 194 -4.92 1.17 -6.24
N ALA A 195 -3.76 1.31 -6.88
CA ALA A 195 -3.10 0.23 -7.59
C ALA A 195 -2.54 -0.86 -6.65
N PHE A 196 -2.14 -0.50 -5.42
CA PHE A 196 -1.57 -1.44 -4.45
C PHE A 196 -2.48 -2.63 -4.06
N PRO A 197 -3.75 -2.44 -3.65
CA PRO A 197 -4.66 -3.57 -3.41
C PRO A 197 -4.89 -4.40 -4.70
N VAL A 198 -5.00 -3.73 -5.85
CA VAL A 198 -5.21 -4.39 -7.15
C VAL A 198 -4.01 -5.26 -7.51
N TRP A 199 -2.79 -4.81 -7.20
CA TRP A 199 -1.57 -5.57 -7.40
C TRP A 199 -1.60 -6.87 -6.59
N TRP A 200 -1.97 -6.81 -5.30
CA TRP A 200 -2.10 -8.00 -4.44
C TRP A 200 -3.17 -8.98 -4.94
N ILE A 201 -4.34 -8.48 -5.36
CA ILE A 201 -5.39 -9.29 -5.99
C ILE A 201 -4.88 -9.92 -7.30
N GLY A 202 -4.09 -9.17 -8.07
CA GLY A 202 -3.42 -9.65 -9.27
C GLY A 202 -2.49 -10.82 -8.99
N VAL A 203 -1.61 -10.70 -7.99
CA VAL A 203 -0.73 -11.79 -7.54
C VAL A 203 -1.57 -13.00 -7.14
N ALA A 204 -2.58 -12.81 -6.28
CA ALA A 204 -3.44 -13.89 -5.81
C ALA A 204 -4.17 -14.66 -6.93
N SER A 205 -4.60 -13.94 -7.96
CA SER A 205 -5.35 -14.51 -9.07
C SER A 205 -4.47 -15.17 -10.13
N THR A 206 -3.19 -14.79 -10.24
CA THR A 206 -2.34 -15.17 -11.37
C THR A 206 -1.10 -15.99 -11.03
N LEU A 207 -0.71 -16.08 -9.75
CA LEU A 207 0.47 -16.86 -9.32
C LEU A 207 0.32 -18.34 -9.68
N ARG A 208 1.37 -18.91 -10.28
CA ARG A 208 1.47 -20.30 -10.73
C ARG A 208 2.50 -21.09 -9.95
#